data_AF-A0A1Y4SWW9-F1
#
_entry.id   AF-A0A1Y4SWW9-F1
#
_cell.length_a   1.000
_cell.length_b   1.000
_cell.length_c   1.000
_cell.angle_alpha   90.00
_cell.angle_beta   90.00
_cell.angle_gamma   90.00
#
_symmetry.space_group_name_H-M   'P 1'
#
loop_
_entity.id
_entity.type
_entity.pdbx_description
1 polymer ?
#
loop_
_entity_poly.entity_id
_entity_poly.type
_entity_poly.pdbx_seq_one_letter_code
_entity_poly.pdbx_strand_id
1 'polypeptide(L)'
;MKLKKIASLMLAGVMAVSMLAGCEGSANSGENNGEENQVVAASVADYANSLLSDKQKNVFEFENSSELTAALQKVAKDSSAYTSKEIAKGADVYICPTIGNSSTDEYGVWDLSAKLKDEMKLDNDMSGYGSLKTTAQKGTKTVNWVYEVSGKLAQDAAVQLVVNYWAPATMNSADFFPTTISTSGLDCEYTADISAVKVTAPDDSNVSTWVVAIVVTQTATEAANV
;
A
#
# COMPACT_ATOMS: atom_id res chain seq x y z
N MET A 1 28.57 10.57 -23.98
CA MET A 1 28.26 11.15 -22.64
C MET A 1 27.71 12.56 -22.80
N LYS A 2 26.39 12.73 -22.91
CA LYS A 2 25.60 13.98 -22.81
C LYS A 2 24.13 13.51 -22.78
N LEU A 3 23.18 13.89 -21.94
CA LEU A 3 23.02 14.80 -20.81
C LEU A 3 21.78 14.29 -20.05
N LYS A 4 21.81 14.40 -18.72
CA LYS A 4 20.69 14.14 -17.81
C LYS A 4 19.50 15.06 -18.13
N LYS A 5 18.28 14.54 -18.18
CA LYS A 5 17.04 15.33 -18.05
C LYS A 5 16.04 14.56 -17.19
N ILE A 6 16.14 14.80 -15.89
CA ILE A 6 15.11 14.52 -14.91
C ILE A 6 14.19 15.75 -14.99
N ALA A 7 13.00 15.58 -15.58
CA ALA A 7 11.93 16.56 -15.46
C ALA A 7 10.92 16.01 -14.46
N SER A 8 11.36 15.93 -13.21
CA SER A 8 10.46 15.88 -12.06
C SER A 8 9.76 17.23 -11.98
N LEU A 9 8.44 17.25 -12.23
CA LEU A 9 7.57 18.36 -11.84
C LEU A 9 6.08 17.95 -11.81
N MET A 10 5.70 17.04 -10.91
CA MET A 10 4.30 16.89 -10.47
C MET A 10 4.16 16.71 -8.94
N LEU A 11 5.16 17.16 -8.16
CA LEU A 11 5.13 17.16 -6.69
C LEU A 11 4.45 18.41 -6.10
N ALA A 12 3.18 18.66 -6.40
CA ALA A 12 2.41 19.67 -5.69
C ALA A 12 0.91 19.34 -5.67
N GLY A 13 0.55 18.39 -4.80
CA GLY A 13 -0.83 18.01 -4.54
C GLY A 13 -1.15 17.81 -3.06
N VAL A 14 -0.31 18.27 -2.13
CA VAL A 14 -0.64 18.29 -0.69
C VAL A 14 -1.38 19.58 -0.38
N MET A 15 -2.67 19.62 -0.72
CA MET A 15 -3.59 20.59 -0.13
C MET A 15 -4.28 19.93 1.07
N ALA A 16 -3.70 20.22 2.24
CA ALA A 16 -4.34 20.24 3.56
C ALA A 16 -5.55 19.29 3.77
N VAL A 17 -5.27 18.10 4.33
CA VAL A 17 -6.30 17.30 5.01
C VAL A 17 -6.78 18.12 6.21
N SER A 18 -7.92 18.76 6.02
CA SER A 18 -8.60 19.53 7.05
C SER A 18 -9.11 18.58 8.12
N MET A 19 -8.62 18.79 9.34
CA MET A 19 -9.26 18.52 10.63
C MET A 19 -10.29 17.38 10.65
N LEU A 20 -9.82 16.22 11.09
CA LEU A 20 -10.65 15.23 11.77
C LEU A 20 -11.15 15.86 13.09
N ALA A 21 -12.24 16.62 13.01
CA ALA A 21 -12.98 17.14 14.16
C ALA A 21 -14.36 16.50 14.20
N GLY A 22 -14.63 15.77 15.28
CA GLY A 22 -15.95 15.20 15.54
C GLY A 22 -15.97 14.03 16.52
N CYS A 23 -15.09 13.99 17.53
CA CYS A 23 -15.38 13.23 18.75
C CYS A 23 -16.17 14.15 19.68
N GLU A 24 -17.34 13.66 20.07
CA GLU A 24 -18.41 14.36 20.74
C GLU A 24 -18.03 14.78 22.17
N GLY A 25 -18.15 16.09 22.45
CA GLY A 25 -18.59 16.61 23.76
C GLY A 25 -17.60 16.62 24.95
N SER A 26 -16.87 17.72 25.11
CA SER A 26 -17.05 18.61 26.28
C SER A 26 -16.14 19.83 26.20
N ALA A 27 -16.76 21.00 26.34
CA ALA A 27 -16.10 22.30 26.34
C ALA A 27 -15.33 22.54 27.65
N ASN A 28 -14.08 23.01 27.55
CA ASN A 28 -13.56 24.00 28.49
C ASN A 28 -12.49 24.88 27.83
N SER A 29 -12.60 26.19 28.06
CA SER A 29 -11.77 27.26 27.48
C SER A 29 -10.38 27.32 28.10
N GLY A 30 -9.39 27.73 27.30
CA GLY A 30 -8.07 28.14 27.78
C GLY A 30 -7.15 28.51 26.62
N GLU A 31 -7.15 29.78 26.23
CA GLU A 31 -6.14 30.36 25.34
C GLU A 31 -4.74 30.23 25.94
N ASN A 32 -3.79 29.68 25.20
CA ASN A 32 -2.40 30.09 25.32
C ASN A 32 -1.65 29.89 24.00
N ASN A 33 -1.07 30.99 23.50
CA ASN A 33 -0.17 31.02 22.35
C ASN A 33 1.16 30.34 22.72
N GLY A 34 1.40 29.16 22.17
CA GLY A 34 2.72 28.58 22.05
C GLY A 34 2.84 28.00 20.65
N GLU A 35 3.83 28.47 19.88
CA GLU A 35 4.29 27.81 18.66
C GLU A 35 4.83 26.43 19.06
N GLU A 36 3.92 25.48 19.26
CA GLU A 36 4.26 24.08 19.33
C GLU A 36 4.70 23.72 17.91
N ASN A 37 6.00 23.46 17.76
CA ASN A 37 6.55 22.81 16.58
C ASN A 37 5.82 21.47 16.46
N GLN A 38 4.68 21.50 15.77
CA GLN A 38 3.78 20.38 15.63
C GLN A 38 4.57 19.33 14.88
N VAL A 39 5.08 18.33 15.61
CA VAL A 39 5.66 17.14 15.00
C VAL A 39 4.52 16.51 14.23
N VAL A 40 4.46 16.77 12.92
CA VAL A 40 3.51 16.13 12.03
C VAL A 40 3.78 14.64 12.17
N ALA A 41 2.79 13.90 12.66
CA ALA A 41 2.90 12.45 12.76
C ALA A 41 3.23 11.91 11.36
N ALA A 42 4.30 11.12 11.26
CA ALA A 42 4.72 10.55 10.00
C ALA A 42 3.59 9.68 9.42
N SER A 43 3.38 9.82 8.11
CA SER A 43 2.36 9.06 7.39
C SER A 43 2.81 7.62 7.11
N VAL A 44 1.89 6.77 6.65
CA VAL A 44 2.20 5.39 6.25
C VAL A 44 3.27 5.36 5.16
N ALA A 45 3.15 6.24 4.17
CA ALA A 45 4.16 6.38 3.12
C ALA A 45 5.51 6.87 3.67
N ASP A 46 5.54 7.78 4.65
CA ASP A 46 6.79 8.24 5.26
C ASP A 46 7.52 7.10 5.96
N TYR A 47 6.80 6.28 6.73
CA TYR A 47 7.38 5.08 7.35
C TYR A 47 7.93 4.12 6.30
N ALA A 48 7.18 3.87 5.22
CA ALA A 48 7.61 2.98 4.14
C ALA A 48 8.85 3.49 3.39
N ASN A 49 8.83 4.76 2.98
CA ASN A 49 9.90 5.38 2.18
C ASN A 49 11.20 5.57 2.97
N SER A 50 11.13 5.64 4.30
CA SER A 50 12.33 5.68 5.16
C SER A 50 13.16 4.40 5.10
N LEU A 51 12.56 3.29 4.64
CA LEU A 51 13.18 1.97 4.59
C LEU A 51 13.74 1.61 3.22
N LEU A 52 13.34 2.35 2.18
CA LEU A 52 13.78 2.10 0.82
C LEU A 52 15.22 2.58 0.63
N SER A 53 16.05 1.72 0.06
CA SER A 53 17.37 2.11 -0.45
C SER A 53 17.24 3.02 -1.68
N ASP A 54 18.30 3.78 -2.00
CA ASP A 54 18.33 4.63 -3.20
C ASP A 54 17.98 3.85 -4.48
N LYS A 55 18.41 2.59 -4.59
CA LYS A 55 18.08 1.73 -5.72
C LYS A 55 16.57 1.47 -5.81
N GLN A 56 15.92 1.21 -4.68
CA GLN A 56 14.49 0.95 -4.63
C GLN A 56 13.69 2.24 -4.91
N LYS A 57 14.13 3.38 -4.36
CA LYS A 57 13.52 4.70 -4.65
C LYS A 57 13.58 5.09 -6.12
N ASN A 58 14.60 4.63 -6.85
CA ASN A 58 14.68 4.82 -8.30
C ASN A 58 13.64 4.00 -9.09
N VAL A 59 12.99 3.00 -8.48
CA VAL A 59 11.83 2.31 -9.07
C VAL A 59 10.59 3.16 -8.83
N PHE A 60 10.30 3.47 -7.57
CA PHE A 60 9.33 4.48 -7.11
C PHE A 60 9.45 4.69 -5.60
N GLU A 61 8.81 5.75 -5.10
CA GLU A 61 8.48 5.93 -3.68
C GLU A 61 6.97 5.72 -3.49
N PHE A 62 6.59 5.30 -2.28
CA PHE A 62 5.18 5.13 -1.93
C PHE A 62 4.49 6.48 -1.71
N GLU A 63 3.22 6.54 -2.05
CA GLU A 63 2.33 7.67 -1.77
C GLU A 63 1.20 7.24 -0.81
N ASN A 64 0.61 8.21 -0.12
CA ASN A 64 -0.63 7.97 0.62
C ASN A 64 -1.81 8.23 -0.30
N SER A 65 -2.76 7.29 -0.34
CA SER A 65 -3.98 7.44 -1.15
C SER A 65 -5.22 7.34 -0.28
N SER A 66 -6.01 8.42 -0.23
CA SER A 66 -7.28 8.43 0.50
C SER A 66 -8.28 7.42 -0.08
N GLU A 67 -8.21 7.15 -1.38
CA GLU A 67 -9.03 6.14 -2.05
C GLU A 67 -8.65 4.73 -1.59
N LEU A 68 -7.36 4.40 -1.59
CA LEU A 68 -6.87 3.12 -1.05
C LEU A 68 -7.23 2.96 0.43
N THR A 69 -7.05 4.01 1.24
CA THR A 69 -7.42 3.95 2.66
C THR A 69 -8.91 3.70 2.85
N ALA A 70 -9.78 4.39 2.10
CA ALA A 70 -11.22 4.20 2.20
C ALA A 70 -11.65 2.79 1.77
N ALA A 71 -11.13 2.30 0.64
CA ALA A 71 -11.40 0.96 0.14
C ALA A 71 -10.91 -0.11 1.12
N LEU A 72 -9.69 0.04 1.65
CA LEU A 72 -9.12 -0.88 2.64
C LEU A 72 -9.94 -0.90 3.93
N GLN A 73 -10.39 0.25 4.43
CA GLN A 73 -11.25 0.30 5.60
C GLN A 73 -12.59 -0.40 5.36
N LYS A 74 -13.17 -0.26 4.17
CA LYS A 74 -14.44 -0.89 3.82
C LYS A 74 -14.32 -2.41 3.82
N VAL A 75 -13.31 -2.96 3.13
CA VAL A 75 -13.14 -4.42 3.01
C VAL A 75 -12.66 -5.05 4.32
N ALA A 76 -11.78 -4.37 5.06
CA ALA A 76 -11.20 -4.91 6.29
C ALA A 76 -12.16 -4.80 7.50
N LYS A 77 -13.21 -3.99 7.42
CA LYS A 77 -14.27 -3.90 8.46
C LYS A 77 -15.54 -4.67 8.08
N ASP A 78 -15.59 -5.28 6.91
CA ASP A 78 -16.71 -6.12 6.51
C ASP A 78 -16.65 -7.44 7.30
N SER A 79 -17.39 -7.52 8.39
CA SER A 79 -17.41 -8.71 9.26
C SER A 79 -18.04 -9.94 8.61
N SER A 80 -18.66 -9.82 7.43
CA SER A 80 -19.12 -10.97 6.64
C SER A 80 -18.00 -11.60 5.81
N ALA A 81 -16.96 -10.81 5.54
CA ALA A 81 -15.75 -11.18 4.83
C ALA A 81 -14.60 -11.55 5.76
N TYR A 82 -14.47 -10.77 6.83
CA TYR A 82 -13.31 -10.73 7.69
C TYR A 82 -13.77 -10.80 9.13
N THR A 83 -13.91 -12.03 9.60
CA THR A 83 -14.49 -12.34 10.91
C THR A 83 -13.44 -12.23 12.00
N SER A 84 -13.90 -12.26 13.24
CA SER A 84 -13.05 -12.37 14.43
C SER A 84 -12.05 -13.52 14.36
N LYS A 85 -12.38 -14.62 13.68
CA LYS A 85 -11.49 -15.77 13.53
C LYS A 85 -10.28 -15.43 12.65
N GLU A 86 -10.48 -14.70 11.55
CA GLU A 86 -9.37 -14.23 10.72
C GLU A 86 -8.54 -13.20 11.48
N ILE A 87 -9.18 -12.22 12.13
CA ILE A 87 -8.49 -11.19 12.92
C ILE A 87 -7.64 -11.81 14.02
N ALA A 88 -8.15 -12.81 14.74
CA ALA A 88 -7.42 -13.51 15.80
C ALA A 88 -6.17 -14.23 15.28
N LYS A 89 -6.22 -14.76 14.06
CA LYS A 89 -5.05 -15.40 13.45
C LYS A 89 -3.99 -14.37 13.08
N GLY A 90 -4.38 -13.25 12.45
CA GLY A 90 -3.47 -12.13 12.16
C GLY A 90 -2.86 -11.52 13.43
N ALA A 91 -3.61 -11.50 14.53
CA ALA A 91 -3.17 -10.95 15.82
C ALA A 91 -1.94 -11.64 16.43
N ASP A 92 -1.69 -12.91 16.10
CA ASP A 92 -0.55 -13.69 16.58
C ASP A 92 0.50 -13.98 15.49
N VAL A 93 0.28 -13.51 14.25
CA VAL A 93 1.18 -13.69 13.11
C VAL A 93 2.07 -12.47 12.89
N TYR A 94 3.33 -12.72 12.55
CA TYR A 94 4.33 -11.68 12.30
C TYR A 94 4.09 -10.98 10.94
N ILE A 95 3.91 -11.74 9.86
CA ILE A 95 3.50 -11.27 8.52
C ILE A 95 2.81 -12.44 7.78
N CYS A 96 1.62 -12.23 7.21
CA CYS A 96 1.01 -13.15 6.25
C CYS A 96 0.93 -12.49 4.85
N PRO A 97 1.76 -12.90 3.87
CA PRO A 97 1.71 -12.36 2.50
C PRO A 97 0.60 -13.01 1.67
N THR A 98 -0.08 -12.24 0.82
CA THR A 98 -0.91 -12.82 -0.26
C THR A 98 -0.45 -12.39 -1.64
N ILE A 99 -0.32 -13.39 -2.53
CA ILE A 99 -0.03 -13.21 -3.96
C ILE A 99 -0.76 -14.31 -4.72
N GLY A 100 -1.69 -13.93 -5.60
CA GLY A 100 -2.30 -14.83 -6.58
C GLY A 100 -3.14 -16.01 -6.02
N ASN A 101 -4.10 -16.45 -6.86
CA ASN A 101 -5.29 -17.25 -6.58
C ASN A 101 -5.10 -18.59 -5.83
N SER A 102 -4.77 -18.56 -4.54
CA SER A 102 -4.91 -19.72 -3.65
C SER A 102 -6.21 -19.61 -2.87
N SER A 103 -7.22 -20.36 -3.28
CA SER A 103 -8.59 -20.37 -2.76
C SER A 103 -8.76 -20.85 -1.31
N THR A 104 -7.68 -21.02 -0.55
CA THR A 104 -7.71 -21.50 0.84
C THR A 104 -6.48 -20.99 1.60
N ASP A 105 -6.36 -19.68 1.83
CA ASP A 105 -5.48 -19.26 2.92
C ASP A 105 -6.24 -19.38 4.25
N GLU A 106 -5.59 -19.97 5.24
CA GLU A 106 -6.19 -20.16 6.56
C GLU A 106 -6.50 -18.81 7.26
N TYR A 107 -5.95 -17.71 6.74
CA TYR A 107 -5.91 -16.40 7.36
C TYR A 107 -6.90 -15.38 6.76
N GLY A 108 -7.58 -15.70 5.64
CA GLY A 108 -8.57 -14.83 5.00
C GLY A 108 -8.00 -13.59 4.30
N VAL A 109 -6.67 -13.46 4.25
CA VAL A 109 -5.97 -12.35 3.59
C VAL A 109 -6.23 -12.39 2.08
N TRP A 110 -6.43 -13.58 1.52
CA TRP A 110 -6.79 -13.78 0.11
C TRP A 110 -8.13 -13.11 -0.21
N ASP A 111 -9.11 -13.28 0.68
CA ASP A 111 -10.45 -12.69 0.54
C ASP A 111 -10.37 -11.16 0.62
N LEU A 112 -9.52 -10.62 1.50
CA LEU A 112 -9.25 -9.18 1.57
C LEU A 112 -8.62 -8.63 0.29
N SER A 113 -7.60 -9.30 -0.27
CA SER A 113 -6.97 -8.89 -1.54
C SER A 113 -7.95 -8.93 -2.72
N ALA A 114 -8.78 -9.99 -2.80
CA ALA A 114 -9.82 -10.13 -3.81
C ALA A 114 -10.93 -9.07 -3.67
N LYS A 115 -11.38 -8.78 -2.46
CA LYS A 115 -12.38 -7.73 -2.21
C LYS A 115 -11.83 -6.34 -2.47
N LEU A 116 -10.58 -6.08 -2.09
CA LEU A 116 -9.92 -4.81 -2.39
C LEU A 116 -9.78 -4.60 -3.90
N LYS A 117 -9.44 -5.67 -4.64
CA LYS A 117 -9.47 -5.66 -6.10
C LYS A 117 -10.82 -5.23 -6.61
N ASP A 118 -11.89 -5.90 -6.19
CA ASP A 118 -13.23 -5.64 -6.71
C ASP A 118 -13.71 -4.24 -6.34
N GLU A 119 -13.43 -3.78 -5.12
CA GLU A 119 -13.80 -2.45 -4.63
C GLU A 119 -13.13 -1.33 -5.44
N MET A 120 -11.82 -1.46 -5.70
CA MET A 120 -11.05 -0.46 -6.45
C MET A 120 -11.00 -0.74 -7.96
N LYS A 121 -11.66 -1.81 -8.43
CA LYS A 121 -11.65 -2.27 -9.83
C LYS A 121 -10.25 -2.48 -10.39
N LEU A 122 -9.37 -3.05 -9.57
CA LEU A 122 -7.99 -3.30 -9.97
C LEU A 122 -7.92 -4.40 -11.02
N ASP A 123 -6.94 -4.33 -11.92
CA ASP A 123 -6.76 -5.37 -12.93
C ASP A 123 -6.45 -6.72 -12.26
N ASN A 124 -5.51 -6.73 -11.32
CA ASN A 124 -5.08 -7.89 -10.51
C ASN A 124 -5.00 -9.22 -11.27
N ASP A 125 -4.75 -9.16 -12.58
CA ASP A 125 -4.62 -10.32 -13.48
C ASP A 125 -3.18 -10.87 -13.42
N MET A 126 -2.58 -10.74 -12.23
CA MET A 126 -1.21 -11.07 -11.93
C MET A 126 -1.18 -12.35 -11.11
N SER A 127 -1.37 -13.47 -11.80
CA SER A 127 -1.09 -14.78 -11.24
C SER A 127 0.44 -14.94 -11.06
N GLY A 128 0.97 -14.49 -9.92
CA GLY A 128 2.30 -14.87 -9.42
C GLY A 128 3.38 -13.79 -9.44
N TYR A 129 4.48 -14.10 -8.76
CA TYR A 129 5.75 -13.36 -8.63
C TYR A 129 6.49 -13.06 -9.97
N GLY A 130 5.80 -12.92 -11.10
CA GLY A 130 6.45 -12.71 -12.40
C GLY A 130 5.61 -12.02 -13.48
N SER A 131 4.39 -11.58 -13.17
CA SER A 131 3.41 -11.20 -14.20
C SER A 131 3.65 -9.82 -14.82
N LEU A 132 4.17 -8.82 -14.09
CA LEU A 132 4.38 -7.47 -14.65
C LEU A 132 5.34 -7.45 -15.86
N LYS A 133 6.24 -8.44 -15.95
CA LYS A 133 7.16 -8.60 -17.08
C LYS A 133 6.50 -9.16 -18.34
N THR A 134 5.59 -10.11 -18.18
CA THR A 134 5.08 -10.94 -19.29
C THR A 134 3.72 -10.49 -19.79
N THR A 135 3.01 -9.63 -19.05
CA THR A 135 1.65 -9.19 -19.38
C THR A 135 1.50 -7.69 -19.59
N ALA A 136 2.57 -6.88 -19.51
CA ALA A 136 2.41 -5.45 -19.75
C ALA A 136 1.93 -5.21 -21.19
N GLN A 137 0.72 -4.72 -21.27
CA GLN A 137 0.09 -4.24 -22.47
C GLN A 137 0.15 -2.72 -22.44
N LYS A 138 0.17 -2.09 -23.61
CA LYS A 138 0.04 -0.64 -23.70
C LYS A 138 -1.17 -0.17 -22.88
N GLY A 139 -0.97 0.86 -22.06
CA GLY A 139 -1.98 1.39 -21.15
C GLY A 139 -1.61 1.20 -19.68
N THR A 140 -2.62 1.34 -18.82
CA THR A 140 -2.44 1.32 -17.37
C THR A 140 -2.92 -0.01 -16.80
N LYS A 141 -2.12 -0.57 -15.88
CA LYS A 141 -2.42 -1.80 -15.15
C LYS A 141 -2.16 -1.64 -13.67
N THR A 142 -3.04 -2.19 -12.85
CA THR A 142 -2.98 -2.07 -11.40
C THR A 142 -2.94 -3.43 -10.70
N VAL A 143 -2.14 -3.52 -9.64
CA VAL A 143 -2.00 -4.72 -8.82
C VAL A 143 -1.94 -4.37 -7.34
N ASN A 144 -2.54 -5.20 -6.49
CA ASN A 144 -2.44 -5.08 -5.04
C ASN A 144 -1.65 -6.22 -4.38
N TRP A 145 -1.14 -5.93 -3.20
CA TRP A 145 -0.71 -6.89 -2.19
C TRP A 145 -1.34 -6.50 -0.86
N VAL A 146 -1.89 -7.48 -0.15
CA VAL A 146 -2.47 -7.28 1.18
C VAL A 146 -1.76 -8.17 2.18
N TYR A 147 -1.47 -7.58 3.34
CA TYR A 147 -0.74 -8.21 4.43
C TYR A 147 -1.49 -8.04 5.74
N GLU A 148 -1.42 -9.09 6.56
CA GLU A 148 -1.82 -9.02 7.96
C GLU A 148 -0.62 -9.09 8.89
N VAL A 149 -0.68 -8.25 9.91
CA VAL A 149 0.37 -8.09 10.91
C VAL A 149 -0.26 -7.88 12.28
N SER A 150 0.31 -8.48 13.34
CA SER A 150 -0.22 -8.35 14.70
C SER A 150 -0.59 -6.91 15.10
N GLY A 151 -1.82 -6.71 15.58
CA GLY A 151 -2.30 -5.41 16.08
C GLY A 151 -1.69 -5.01 17.43
N LYS A 152 -0.85 -5.86 18.03
CA LYS A 152 -0.02 -5.52 19.20
C LYS A 152 1.10 -4.54 18.83
N LEU A 153 1.45 -4.44 17.55
CA LEU A 153 2.48 -3.54 17.05
C LEU A 153 1.94 -2.11 16.87
N ALA A 154 2.84 -1.13 16.99
CA ALA A 154 2.60 0.22 16.52
C ALA A 154 2.52 0.25 14.97
N GLN A 155 1.87 1.27 14.41
CA GLN A 155 1.61 1.36 12.98
C GLN A 155 2.90 1.38 12.15
N ASP A 156 3.90 2.14 12.60
CA ASP A 156 5.21 2.24 11.98
C ASP A 156 5.92 0.88 11.95
N ALA A 157 5.92 0.15 13.07
CA ALA A 157 6.47 -1.19 13.15
C ALA A 157 5.75 -2.17 12.20
N ALA A 158 4.42 -2.11 12.11
CA ALA A 158 3.66 -2.95 11.21
C ALA A 158 3.98 -2.67 9.72
N VAL A 159 4.04 -1.39 9.34
CA VAL A 159 4.45 -0.97 8.00
C VAL A 159 5.89 -1.38 7.70
N GLN A 160 6.80 -1.22 8.66
CA GLN A 160 8.20 -1.62 8.52
C GLN A 160 8.35 -3.11 8.23
N LEU A 161 7.60 -3.96 8.93
CA LEU A 161 7.60 -5.40 8.69
C LEU A 161 7.19 -5.71 7.25
N VAL A 162 6.08 -5.14 6.78
CA VAL A 162 5.57 -5.37 5.43
C VAL A 162 6.54 -4.89 4.37
N VAL A 163 7.08 -3.68 4.50
CA VAL A 163 7.99 -3.10 3.49
C VAL A 163 9.33 -3.84 3.45
N ASN A 164 9.90 -4.20 4.60
CA ASN A 164 11.13 -5.00 4.66
C ASN A 164 10.95 -6.41 4.08
N TYR A 165 9.74 -6.95 4.11
CA TYR A 165 9.41 -8.22 3.46
C TYR A 165 9.21 -8.06 1.95
N TRP A 166 8.38 -7.10 1.54
CA TRP A 166 7.93 -6.95 0.15
C TRP A 166 9.00 -6.32 -0.75
N ALA A 167 9.59 -5.19 -0.34
CA ALA A 167 10.45 -4.40 -1.22
C ALA A 167 11.71 -5.14 -1.70
N PRO A 168 12.39 -5.98 -0.89
CA PRO A 168 13.52 -6.76 -1.39
C PRO A 168 13.10 -7.85 -2.38
N ALA A 169 11.90 -8.41 -2.25
CA ALA A 169 11.40 -9.47 -3.12
C ALA A 169 10.93 -8.93 -4.47
N THR A 170 10.43 -7.69 -4.52
CA THR A 170 9.85 -7.09 -5.73
C THR A 170 10.80 -6.07 -6.36
N MET A 171 11.21 -5.03 -5.63
CA MET A 171 11.91 -3.86 -6.18
C MET A 171 13.37 -4.11 -6.53
N ASN A 172 13.99 -5.15 -5.98
CA ASN A 172 15.40 -5.47 -6.29
C ASN A 172 15.58 -6.17 -7.64
N SER A 173 14.50 -6.72 -8.19
CA SER A 173 14.50 -7.45 -9.45
C SER A 173 13.91 -6.59 -10.56
N ALA A 174 14.71 -6.34 -11.60
CA ALA A 174 14.25 -5.69 -12.83
C ALA A 174 13.17 -6.52 -13.56
N ASP A 175 12.94 -7.77 -13.14
CA ASP A 175 11.88 -8.60 -13.69
C ASP A 175 10.49 -8.22 -13.14
N PHE A 176 10.39 -7.60 -11.96
CA PHE A 176 9.08 -7.17 -11.44
C PHE A 176 8.68 -5.80 -11.97
N PHE A 177 9.63 -4.88 -12.05
CA PHE A 177 9.37 -3.52 -12.52
C PHE A 177 10.32 -3.18 -13.68
N PRO A 178 10.19 -3.86 -14.84
CA PRO A 178 11.01 -3.54 -16.00
C PRO A 178 10.70 -2.13 -16.49
N THR A 179 11.72 -1.29 -16.69
CA THR A 179 11.55 0.03 -17.31
C THR A 179 11.25 -0.05 -18.80
N THR A 180 11.55 -1.18 -19.44
CA THR A 180 11.34 -1.43 -20.86
C THR A 180 10.94 -2.87 -21.13
N ILE A 181 10.05 -3.10 -22.08
CA ILE A 181 9.63 -4.44 -22.52
C ILE A 181 9.96 -4.57 -24.00
N SER A 182 11.12 -5.18 -24.26
CA SER A 182 11.73 -5.24 -25.58
C SER A 182 10.92 -6.02 -26.62
N THR A 183 10.11 -6.99 -26.18
CA THR A 183 9.26 -7.79 -27.08
C THR A 183 8.09 -7.00 -27.65
N SER A 184 7.63 -5.96 -26.95
CA SER A 184 6.49 -5.11 -27.36
C SER A 184 6.89 -3.67 -27.68
N GLY A 185 8.15 -3.29 -27.45
CA GLY A 185 8.64 -1.93 -27.69
C GLY A 185 7.97 -0.91 -26.78
N LEU A 186 7.73 -1.28 -25.51
CA LEU A 186 7.08 -0.42 -24.52
C LEU A 186 8.06 0.07 -23.46
N ASP A 187 7.91 1.33 -23.08
CA ASP A 187 8.50 1.92 -21.87
C ASP A 187 7.47 1.87 -20.74
N CYS A 188 7.92 1.57 -19.52
CA CYS A 188 7.05 1.40 -18.36
C CYS A 188 7.46 2.36 -17.22
N GLU A 189 6.47 3.04 -16.67
CA GLU A 189 6.57 3.82 -15.44
C GLU A 189 5.68 3.23 -14.36
N TYR A 190 6.04 3.48 -13.10
CA TYR A 190 5.38 2.90 -11.95
C TYR A 190 5.11 3.95 -10.88
N THR A 191 3.91 3.89 -10.30
CA THR A 191 3.57 4.57 -9.05
C THR A 191 3.06 3.54 -8.04
N ALA A 192 3.14 3.86 -6.75
CA ALA A 192 2.65 2.97 -5.72
C ALA A 192 2.01 3.70 -4.56
N ASP A 193 0.83 3.23 -4.16
CA ASP A 193 0.14 3.67 -2.97
C ASP A 193 0.33 2.65 -1.85
N ILE A 194 0.42 3.14 -0.61
CA ILE A 194 0.42 2.29 0.59
C ILE A 194 -0.59 2.81 1.62
N SER A 195 -1.28 1.88 2.28
CA SER A 195 -2.20 2.19 3.37
C SER A 195 -2.16 1.11 4.45
N ALA A 196 -2.40 1.50 5.70
CA ALA A 196 -2.49 0.59 6.84
C ALA A 196 -3.73 0.91 7.68
N VAL A 197 -4.55 -0.10 7.96
CA VAL A 197 -5.78 0.00 8.75
C VAL A 197 -5.74 -1.00 9.89
N LYS A 198 -5.99 -0.54 11.11
CA LYS A 198 -6.16 -1.42 12.27
C LYS A 198 -7.60 -1.90 12.35
N VAL A 199 -7.78 -3.21 12.44
CA VAL A 199 -9.07 -3.87 12.63
C VAL A 199 -9.08 -4.56 13.98
N THR A 200 -10.17 -4.40 14.72
CA THR A 200 -10.37 -5.03 16.03
C THR A 200 -11.53 -6.01 15.92
N ALA A 201 -11.39 -7.19 16.52
CA ALA A 201 -12.43 -8.21 16.48
C ALA A 201 -13.70 -7.67 17.18
N PRO A 202 -14.88 -7.81 16.56
CA PRO A 202 -16.13 -7.27 17.12
C PRO A 202 -16.56 -7.95 18.43
N ASP A 203 -16.12 -9.17 18.69
CA ASP A 203 -16.41 -9.99 19.87
C ASP A 203 -15.31 -9.96 20.95
N ASP A 204 -14.11 -9.48 20.62
CA ASP A 204 -13.01 -9.28 21.58
C ASP A 204 -12.20 -8.04 21.24
N SER A 205 -12.40 -6.96 22.01
CA SER A 205 -11.70 -5.69 21.82
C SER A 205 -10.19 -5.76 22.05
N ASN A 206 -9.68 -6.84 22.65
CA ASN A 206 -8.24 -7.04 22.86
C ASN A 206 -7.56 -7.70 21.66
N VAL A 207 -8.34 -8.24 20.73
CA VAL A 207 -7.85 -8.93 19.53
C VAL A 207 -7.91 -7.95 18.36
N SER A 208 -6.73 -7.61 17.81
CA SER A 208 -6.64 -6.72 16.65
C SER A 208 -5.49 -7.10 15.73
N THR A 209 -5.60 -6.66 14.49
CA THR A 209 -4.63 -6.86 13.42
C THR A 209 -4.48 -5.58 12.61
N TRP A 210 -3.30 -5.35 12.07
CA TRP A 210 -3.05 -4.35 11.03
C TRP A 210 -3.22 -5.04 9.68
N VAL A 211 -4.08 -4.47 8.84
CA VAL A 211 -4.15 -4.80 7.42
C VAL A 211 -3.39 -3.73 6.66
N VAL A 212 -2.34 -4.12 5.96
CA VAL A 212 -1.50 -3.22 5.16
C VAL A 212 -1.65 -3.58 3.69
N ALA A 213 -1.99 -2.60 2.86
CA ALA A 213 -2.15 -2.79 1.43
C ALA A 213 -1.14 -1.94 0.66
N ILE A 214 -0.57 -2.52 -0.39
CA ILE A 214 0.25 -1.85 -1.39
C ILE A 214 -0.47 -2.00 -2.72
N VAL A 215 -0.68 -0.89 -3.44
CA VAL A 215 -1.21 -0.91 -4.81
C VAL A 215 -0.17 -0.29 -5.73
N VAL A 216 0.27 -1.04 -6.75
CA VAL A 216 1.18 -0.53 -7.77
C VAL A 216 0.43 -0.34 -9.07
N THR A 217 0.65 0.82 -9.69
CA THR A 217 0.13 1.16 -11.02
C THR A 217 1.29 1.20 -12.00
N GLN A 218 1.25 0.33 -13.02
CA GLN A 218 2.12 0.40 -14.18
C GLN A 218 1.44 1.21 -15.28
N THR A 219 2.16 2.15 -15.88
CA THR A 219 1.77 2.81 -17.13
C THR A 219 2.78 2.44 -18.21
N ALA A 220 2.33 1.71 -19.23
CA ALA A 220 3.16 1.29 -20.36
C ALA A 220 2.80 2.09 -21.62
N THR A 221 3.78 2.76 -22.21
CA THR A 221 3.65 3.57 -23.43
C THR A 221 4.57 3.06 -24.53
N GLU A 222 4.30 3.42 -25.78
CA GLU A 222 5.24 3.14 -26.87
C GLU A 222 6.60 3.77 -26.57
N ALA A 223 7.67 3.03 -26.83
CA ALA A 223 9.01 3.51 -26.58
C ALA A 223 9.26 4.81 -27.36
N ALA A 224 9.79 5.81 -26.68
CA ALA A 224 10.17 7.06 -27.33
C ALA A 224 11.40 6.78 -28.20
N ASN A 225 11.17 6.52 -29.50
CA ASN A 225 12.11 6.27 -30.60
C ASN A 225 12.31 4.78 -30.97
N VAL A 226 11.70 4.39 -32.10
CA VAL A 226 12.25 3.39 -33.03
C VAL A 226 12.71 4.11 -34.28
#